data_AF-A0A183D5J3-F1
#
_entry.id   AF-A0A183D5J3-F1
#
_cell.length_a   1.000
_cell.length_b   1.000
_cell.length_c   1.000
_cell.angle_alpha   90.00
_cell.angle_beta   90.00
_cell.angle_gamma   90.00
#
_symmetry.space_group_name_H-M   'P 1'
#
loop_
_entity.id
_entity.type
_entity.pdbx_description
1 polymer ?
#
loop_
_entity_poly.entity_id
_entity_poly.type
_entity_poly.pdbx_seq_one_letter_code
_entity_poly.pdbx_strand_id
1 'polypeptide(L)'
;VFRKFDHHCPWVNTCVNYSNYKFFLQFLFYGLILCLWGLLTDLQYFIAFWKNTLRPNAGFGRFHILFLFFVAGMFAASITCLFSYHLYLTARNQSTIESFRPPIFVHGIDKNGFNLGIRRNFGQVFGGTCLLWFLPVFSS
;
A
#
# COMPACT_ATOMS: atom_id res chain seq x y z
N VAL A 1 -16.82 -7.51 -17.40
CA VAL A 1 -16.46 -8.51 -16.37
C VAL A 1 -15.00 -8.32 -16.00
N PHE A 2 -14.67 -8.08 -14.74
CA PHE A 2 -13.28 -7.95 -14.28
C PHE A 2 -12.73 -9.31 -13.87
N ARG A 3 -11.54 -9.69 -14.36
CA ARG A 3 -10.85 -10.90 -13.90
C ARG A 3 -10.25 -10.65 -12.52
N LYS A 4 -10.51 -11.54 -11.56
CA LYS A 4 -10.08 -11.43 -10.15
C LYS A 4 -10.33 -10.00 -9.61
N PHE A 5 -11.58 -9.57 -9.61
CA PHE A 5 -11.96 -8.28 -9.04
C PHE A 5 -11.59 -8.24 -7.56
N ASP A 6 -10.95 -7.16 -7.13
CA ASP A 6 -10.60 -6.94 -5.72
C ASP A 6 -11.54 -5.93 -5.07
N HIS A 7 -11.49 -4.67 -5.54
CA HIS A 7 -12.37 -3.60 -5.09
C HIS A 7 -12.38 -2.44 -6.12
N HIS A 8 -13.36 -1.54 -6.01
CA HIS A 8 -13.28 -0.24 -6.65
C HIS A 8 -12.55 0.73 -5.72
N CYS A 9 -11.46 1.34 -6.18
CA CYS A 9 -10.65 2.26 -5.39
C CYS A 9 -10.89 3.71 -5.86
N PRO A 10 -11.61 4.54 -5.08
CA PRO A 10 -11.89 5.92 -5.46
C PRO A 10 -10.62 6.76 -5.61
N TRP A 11 -9.58 6.46 -4.82
CA TRP A 11 -8.32 7.22 -4.80
C TRP A 11 -7.52 7.14 -6.10
N VAL A 12 -7.66 6.04 -6.84
CA VAL A 12 -7.05 5.87 -8.17
C VAL A 12 -8.11 5.93 -9.29
N ASN A 13 -9.36 6.26 -8.93
CA ASN A 13 -10.51 6.35 -9.81
C ASN A 13 -10.65 5.16 -10.78
N THR A 14 -10.39 3.95 -10.29
CA THR A 14 -10.48 2.73 -11.11
C THR A 14 -10.71 1.49 -10.24
N CYS A 15 -11.11 0.39 -10.90
CA CYS A 15 -11.24 -0.90 -10.26
C CYS A 15 -9.87 -1.59 -10.14
N VAL A 16 -9.55 -2.06 -8.93
CA VAL A 16 -8.41 -2.93 -8.67
C VAL A 16 -8.81 -4.37 -8.96
N ASN A 17 -8.05 -5.04 -9.81
CA ASN A 17 -8.31 -6.38 -10.33
C ASN A 17 -6.99 -7.06 -10.75
N TYR A 18 -7.05 -8.25 -11.36
CA TYR A 18 -5.87 -9.00 -11.79
C TYR A 18 -4.82 -8.13 -12.53
N SER A 19 -5.24 -7.31 -13.50
CA SER A 19 -4.33 -6.60 -14.38
C SER A 19 -3.55 -5.45 -13.72
N ASN A 20 -4.00 -4.96 -12.56
CA ASN A 20 -3.40 -3.81 -11.88
C ASN A 20 -3.15 -4.02 -10.38
N TYR A 21 -3.45 -5.21 -9.82
CA TYR A 21 -3.24 -5.50 -8.40
C TYR A 21 -1.78 -5.31 -7.98
N LYS A 22 -0.83 -5.75 -8.82
CA LYS A 22 0.61 -5.49 -8.62
C LYS A 22 0.91 -4.00 -8.49
N PHE A 23 0.39 -3.19 -9.40
CA PHE A 23 0.62 -1.74 -9.40
C PHE A 23 -0.02 -1.06 -8.19
N PHE A 24 -1.16 -1.56 -7.72
CA PHE A 24 -1.77 -1.09 -6.48
C PHE A 24 -0.89 -1.40 -5.25
N LEU A 25 -0.34 -2.61 -5.13
CA LEU A 25 0.62 -2.94 -4.05
C LEU A 25 1.87 -2.06 -4.09
N GLN A 26 2.40 -1.80 -5.29
CA GLN A 26 3.55 -0.90 -5.49
C GLN A 26 3.20 0.55 -5.14
N PHE A 27 2.02 1.02 -5.52
CA PHE A 27 1.52 2.34 -5.15
C PHE A 27 1.48 2.52 -3.63
N LEU A 28 0.97 1.53 -2.89
CA LEU A 28 0.98 1.55 -1.42
C LEU A 28 2.40 1.53 -0.86
N PHE A 29 3.27 0.67 -1.38
CA PHE A 29 4.67 0.54 -0.93
C PHE A 29 5.45 1.85 -1.13
N TYR A 30 5.40 2.43 -2.32
CA TYR A 30 6.09 3.69 -2.61
C TYR A 30 5.45 4.90 -1.92
N GLY A 31 4.12 4.90 -1.77
CA GLY A 31 3.42 5.91 -0.98
C GLY A 31 3.86 5.89 0.49
N LEU A 32 4.04 4.69 1.07
CA LEU A 32 4.57 4.54 2.43
C LEU A 32 6.01 5.04 2.53
N ILE A 33 6.89 4.68 1.60
CA ILE A 33 8.28 5.17 1.56
C ILE A 33 8.30 6.70 1.50
N LEU A 34 7.48 7.31 0.65
CA LEU A 34 7.39 8.76 0.51
C LEU A 34 6.94 9.43 1.81
N CYS A 35 5.91 8.88 2.48
CA CYS A 35 5.42 9.42 3.74
C CYS A 35 6.47 9.30 4.86
N LEU A 36 7.14 8.15 4.97
CA LEU A 36 8.22 7.94 5.93
C LEU A 36 9.42 8.85 5.66
N TRP A 37 9.81 9.00 4.40
CA TRP A 37 10.86 9.93 4.01
C TRP A 37 10.51 11.38 4.36
N GLY A 38 9.27 11.80 4.10
CA GLY A 38 8.76 13.12 4.51
C GLY A 38 8.84 13.32 6.02
N LEU A 39 8.37 12.35 6.81
CA LEU A 39 8.45 12.40 8.28
C LEU A 39 9.88 12.49 8.79
N LEU A 40 10.77 11.64 8.29
CA LEU A 40 12.16 11.57 8.76
C LEU A 40 12.94 12.84 8.41
N THR A 41 12.72 13.39 7.21
CA THR A 41 13.38 14.63 6.78
C THR A 41 12.81 15.86 7.50
N ASP A 42 11.51 15.88 7.78
CA ASP A 42 10.83 16.96 8.50
C ASP A 42 11.06 16.94 10.02
N LEU A 43 11.33 15.77 10.62
CA LEU A 43 11.47 15.57 12.06
C LEU A 43 12.42 16.58 12.74
N GLN A 44 13.56 16.88 12.11
CA GLN A 44 14.50 17.87 12.65
C GLN A 44 13.91 19.29 12.71
N TYR A 45 13.12 19.67 11.71
CA TYR A 45 12.46 20.97 11.62
C TYR A 45 11.27 21.03 12.56
N PHE A 46 10.52 19.94 12.69
CA PHE A 46 9.46 19.78 13.69
C PHE A 46 10.01 19.95 15.11
N ILE A 47 11.14 19.32 15.44
CA ILE A 47 11.79 19.49 16.74
C ILE A 47 12.27 20.94 16.93
N ALA A 48 12.90 21.53 15.91
CA ALA A 48 13.38 22.92 15.97
C ALA A 48 12.23 23.94 16.13
N PHE A 49 11.06 23.64 15.55
CA PHE A 49 9.84 24.43 15.70
C PHE A 49 9.45 24.54 17.18
N TRP A 50 9.33 23.39 17.87
CA TRP A 50 8.96 23.37 19.28
C TRP A 50 10.04 23.92 20.22
N LYS A 51 11.31 23.84 19.81
CA LYS A 51 12.42 24.46 20.55
C LYS A 51 12.58 25.96 20.29
N ASN A 52 11.76 26.56 19.43
CA ASN A 52 11.91 27.96 18.98
C ASN A 52 13.29 28.29 18.41
N THR A 53 13.99 27.30 17.83
CA THR A 53 15.32 27.47 17.23
C THR A 53 15.28 27.66 15.70
N LEU A 54 14.09 27.73 15.11
CA LEU A 54 13.92 28.05 13.70
C LEU A 54 14.34 29.50 13.40
N ARG A 55 14.86 29.74 12.20
CA ARG A 55 15.31 31.07 11.76
C ARG A 55 14.18 32.12 11.94
N PRO A 56 14.48 33.35 12.42
CA PRO A 56 13.48 34.36 12.77
C PRO A 56 12.50 34.76 11.65
N ASN A 57 12.88 34.57 10.38
CA ASN A 57 12.10 35.00 9.21
C ASN A 57 11.45 33.84 8.43
N ALA A 58 11.21 32.70 9.08
CA ALA A 58 10.68 31.51 8.41
C ALA A 58 9.18 31.56 8.06
N GLY A 59 8.45 32.64 8.38
CA GLY A 59 7.04 32.92 8.02
C GLY A 59 6.20 31.71 7.58
N PHE A 60 6.04 31.53 6.27
CA PHE A 60 5.26 30.43 5.66
C PHE A 60 5.81 29.02 5.95
N GLY A 61 7.13 28.86 6.08
CA GLY A 61 7.77 27.57 6.35
C GLY A 61 7.35 26.95 7.69
N ARG A 62 6.99 27.78 8.69
CA ARG A 62 6.56 27.30 10.01
C ARG A 62 5.27 26.48 9.97
N PHE A 63 4.27 26.94 9.21
CA PHE A 63 3.01 26.22 9.04
C PHE A 63 3.21 24.94 8.21
N HIS A 64 4.03 25.00 7.16
CA HIS A 64 4.28 23.87 6.27
C HIS A 64 4.98 22.70 6.98
N ILE A 65 5.90 22.98 7.92
CA ILE A 65 6.54 21.94 8.76
C ILE A 65 5.48 21.15 9.53
N LEU A 66 4.64 21.84 10.32
CA LEU A 66 3.59 21.16 11.09
C LEU A 66 2.61 20.41 10.19
N PHE A 67 2.14 21.06 9.12
CA PHE A 67 1.20 20.46 8.19
C PHE A 67 1.76 19.20 7.53
N LEU A 68 3.01 19.28 7.02
CA LEU A 68 3.69 18.14 6.42
C LEU A 68 3.85 17.00 7.43
N PHE A 69 4.30 17.28 8.64
CA PHE A 69 4.51 16.25 9.67
C PHE A 69 3.22 15.47 9.98
N PHE A 70 2.12 16.17 10.25
CA PHE A 70 0.85 15.52 10.60
C PHE A 70 0.21 14.81 9.42
N VAL A 71 0.24 15.41 8.23
CA VAL A 71 -0.33 14.79 7.02
C VAL A 71 0.47 13.55 6.62
N ALA A 72 1.80 13.64 6.58
CA ALA A 72 2.66 12.48 6.29
C ALA A 72 2.50 11.38 7.35
N GLY A 73 2.37 11.74 8.63
CA GLY A 73 2.08 10.82 9.73
C GLY A 73 0.77 10.07 9.58
N MET A 74 -0.31 10.79 9.30
CA MET A 74 -1.64 10.22 9.07
C MET A 74 -1.64 9.26 7.88
N PHE A 75 -1.09 9.69 6.74
CA PHE A 75 -1.01 8.84 5.55
C PHE A 75 -0.09 7.63 5.77
N ALA A 76 1.06 7.78 6.42
CA ALA A 76 1.93 6.65 6.75
C ALA A 76 1.19 5.60 7.58
N ALA A 77 0.46 6.02 8.61
CA ALA A 77 -0.34 5.11 9.44
C ALA A 77 -1.44 4.40 8.64
N SER A 78 -2.25 5.16 7.88
CA SER A 78 -3.34 4.59 7.07
C SER A 78 -2.83 3.65 5.98
N ILE A 79 -1.77 4.03 5.26
CA ILE A 79 -1.16 3.20 4.20
C ILE A 79 -0.53 1.95 4.81
N THR A 80 0.11 2.03 5.99
CA THR A 80 0.69 0.85 6.66
C THR A 80 -0.38 -0.19 6.97
N CYS A 81 -1.53 0.22 7.50
CA CYS A 81 -2.65 -0.68 7.77
C CYS A 81 -3.16 -1.36 6.50
N LEU A 82 -3.41 -0.57 5.44
CA LEU A 82 -3.93 -1.08 4.18
C LEU A 82 -2.92 -2.00 3.47
N PHE A 83 -1.65 -1.60 3.42
CA PHE A 83 -0.58 -2.38 2.80
C PHE A 83 -0.38 -3.71 3.53
N SER A 84 -0.36 -3.71 4.86
CA SER A 84 -0.23 -4.94 5.66
C SER A 84 -1.40 -5.89 5.43
N TYR A 85 -2.61 -5.37 5.33
CA TYR A 85 -3.79 -6.17 5.00
C TYR A 85 -3.69 -6.79 3.59
N HIS A 86 -3.26 -6.03 2.58
CA HIS A 86 -3.10 -6.58 1.23
C HIS A 86 -1.92 -7.54 1.10
N LEU A 87 -0.84 -7.37 1.88
CA LEU A 87 0.22 -8.37 2.00
C LEU A 87 -0.31 -9.68 2.60
N TYR A 88 -1.15 -9.59 3.63
CA TYR A 88 -1.83 -10.75 4.21
C TYR A 88 -2.72 -11.47 3.19
N LEU A 89 -3.54 -10.73 2.43
CA LEU A 89 -4.38 -11.29 1.37
C LEU A 89 -3.54 -11.95 0.26
N THR A 90 -2.47 -11.28 -0.16
CA THR A 90 -1.52 -11.82 -1.15
C THR A 90 -0.87 -13.11 -0.65
N ALA A 91 -0.49 -13.16 0.63
CA ALA A 91 0.09 -14.36 1.23
C ALA A 91 -0.89 -15.56 1.26
N ARG A 92 -2.20 -15.33 1.25
CA ARG A 92 -3.24 -16.37 1.18
C ARG A 92 -3.89 -16.55 -0.19
N ASN A 93 -3.44 -15.78 -1.19
CA ASN A 93 -4.04 -15.72 -2.52
C ASN A 93 -5.55 -15.46 -2.52
N GLN A 94 -5.95 -14.43 -1.78
CA GLN A 94 -7.35 -14.00 -1.69
C GLN A 94 -7.50 -12.59 -2.25
N SER A 95 -8.61 -12.31 -2.91
CA SER A 95 -9.09 -10.95 -3.10
C SER A 95 -9.75 -10.41 -1.82
N THR A 96 -9.92 -9.09 -1.75
CA THR A 96 -10.68 -8.45 -0.67
C THR A 96 -12.08 -9.05 -0.56
N ILE A 97 -12.79 -9.26 -1.68
CA ILE A 97 -14.11 -9.93 -1.69
C ILE A 97 -14.03 -11.33 -1.12
N GLU A 98 -13.09 -12.16 -1.57
CA GLU A 98 -12.92 -13.54 -1.10
C GLU A 98 -12.60 -13.61 0.40
N SER A 99 -12.00 -12.56 0.96
CA SER A 99 -11.75 -12.47 2.40
C SER A 99 -13.03 -12.33 3.24
N PHE A 100 -14.07 -11.67 2.69
CA PHE A 100 -15.39 -11.48 3.31
C PHE A 100 -16.38 -12.59 2.94
N ARG A 101 -16.33 -13.06 1.69
CA ARG A 101 -17.20 -14.10 1.14
C ARG A 101 -16.35 -15.19 0.51
N PRO A 102 -16.08 -16.28 1.25
CA PRO A 102 -15.29 -17.39 0.72
C PRO A 102 -15.89 -17.95 -0.58
N PRO A 103 -15.06 -18.33 -1.54
CA PRO A 103 -15.53 -18.97 -2.77
C PRO A 103 -16.13 -20.35 -2.48
N ILE A 104 -17.12 -20.73 -3.30
CA ILE A 104 -17.77 -22.05 -3.28
C ILE A 104 -17.21 -22.86 -4.44
N PHE A 105 -16.55 -23.97 -4.11
CA PHE A 105 -16.07 -24.95 -5.07
C PHE A 105 -17.04 -26.14 -5.14
N VAL A 106 -16.78 -27.06 -6.06
CA VAL A 106 -17.57 -28.30 -6.24
C VAL A 106 -17.64 -29.11 -4.93
N HIS A 107 -16.60 -29.06 -4.11
CA HIS A 107 -16.51 -29.76 -2.82
C HIS A 107 -16.98 -28.92 -1.63
N GLY A 108 -17.58 -27.74 -1.88
CA GLY A 108 -18.09 -26.84 -0.86
C GLY A 108 -17.28 -25.55 -0.68
N ILE A 109 -17.51 -24.87 0.43
CA ILE A 109 -16.84 -23.61 0.77
C ILE A 109 -15.39 -23.89 1.17
N ASP A 110 -14.43 -23.29 0.48
CA ASP A 110 -13.02 -23.34 0.87
C ASP A 110 -12.38 -21.96 0.77
N LYS A 111 -12.07 -21.37 1.93
CA LYS A 111 -11.41 -20.06 1.99
C LYS A 111 -9.98 -20.10 1.46
N ASN A 112 -9.31 -21.25 1.48
CA ASN A 112 -7.94 -21.42 1.02
C ASN A 112 -7.85 -22.11 -0.35
N GLY A 113 -8.95 -22.27 -1.09
CA GLY A 113 -8.98 -23.07 -2.32
C GLY A 113 -8.04 -22.57 -3.43
N PHE A 114 -7.59 -21.31 -3.37
CA PHE A 114 -6.59 -20.73 -4.28
C PHE A 114 -5.17 -20.64 -3.68
N ASN A 115 -4.98 -20.99 -2.40
CA ASN A 115 -3.71 -20.84 -1.71
C ASN A 115 -2.68 -21.91 -2.15
N LEU A 116 -1.56 -21.49 -2.75
CA LEU A 116 -0.48 -22.37 -3.22
C LEU A 116 0.77 -22.33 -2.31
N GLY A 117 0.69 -21.62 -1.18
CA GLY A 117 1.80 -21.29 -0.32
C GLY A 117 2.44 -19.93 -0.66
N ILE A 118 2.94 -19.23 0.36
CA ILE A 118 3.33 -17.81 0.30
C ILE A 118 4.17 -17.46 -0.92
N ARG A 119 5.28 -18.18 -1.16
CA ARG A 119 6.19 -17.89 -2.29
C ARG A 119 5.47 -17.97 -3.65
N ARG A 120 4.63 -18.99 -3.85
CA ARG A 120 3.90 -19.18 -5.11
C ARG A 120 2.78 -18.14 -5.25
N ASN A 121 2.12 -17.77 -4.15
CA ASN A 121 1.08 -16.75 -4.16
C ASN A 121 1.64 -15.37 -4.53
N PHE A 122 2.77 -14.98 -3.95
CA PHE A 122 3.46 -13.75 -4.35
C PHE A 122 3.97 -13.84 -5.81
N GLY A 123 4.46 -15.01 -6.23
CA GLY A 123 4.85 -15.27 -7.61
C GLY A 123 3.70 -15.10 -8.61
N GLN A 124 2.44 -15.34 -8.23
CA GLN A 124 1.27 -15.08 -9.09
C GLN A 124 0.94 -13.58 -9.26
N VAL A 125 1.44 -12.71 -8.37
CA VAL A 125 1.18 -11.26 -8.42
C VAL A 125 2.38 -10.49 -8.99
N PHE A 126 3.59 -10.91 -8.64
CA PHE A 126 4.81 -10.21 -9.00
C PHE A 126 5.66 -10.93 -10.06
N GLY A 127 5.33 -12.17 -10.40
CA GLY A 127 6.08 -12.98 -11.37
C GLY A 127 7.35 -13.62 -10.81
N GLY A 128 8.03 -14.40 -11.65
CA GLY A 128 9.22 -15.17 -11.28
C GLY A 128 10.51 -14.33 -11.14
N THR A 129 10.56 -13.15 -11.77
CA THR A 129 11.75 -12.30 -11.80
C THR A 129 11.72 -11.27 -10.67
N CYS A 130 12.44 -11.53 -9.57
CA CYS A 130 12.47 -10.66 -8.38
C CYS A 130 12.83 -9.19 -8.69
N LEU A 131 13.69 -8.92 -9.68
CA LEU A 131 14.06 -7.55 -10.04
C LEU A 131 12.85 -6.73 -10.53
N LEU A 132 11.89 -7.38 -11.18
CA LEU A 132 10.68 -6.74 -11.69
C LEU A 132 9.63 -6.50 -10.59
N TRP A 133 9.82 -7.02 -9.38
CA TRP A 133 8.83 -6.89 -8.31
C TRP A 133 8.64 -5.44 -7.87
N PHE A 134 9.69 -4.63 -7.99
CA PHE A 134 9.69 -3.22 -7.65
C PHE A 134 9.41 -2.31 -8.86
N LEU A 135 9.44 -2.84 -10.09
CA LEU A 135 9.18 -2.04 -11.28
C LEU A 135 7.70 -2.08 -11.67
N PRO A 136 7.08 -0.94 -12.04
CA PRO A 136 5.68 -0.87 -12.48
C PRO A 136 5.53 -1.36 -13.92
N VAL A 137 5.96 -2.60 -14.16
CA VAL A 137 5.78 -3.34 -15.41
C VAL A 137 4.97 -4.59 -15.14
N PHE A 138 4.12 -4.99 -16.09
CA PHE A 138 3.38 -6.24 -15.96
C PHE A 138 4.35 -7.44 -16.01
N SER A 139 4.22 -8.40 -15.09
CA SER A 139 5.18 -9.51 -14.96
C SER A 139 4.58 -10.87 -14.60
N SER A 140 3.25 -10.96 -14.44
CA SER A 140 2.51 -12.20 -14.15
C SER A 140 1.02 -12.00 -14.30
#